data_AF-A0A7Y1UNN0-F1
#
_entry.id   AF-A0A7Y1UNN0-F1
#
_cell.length_a   1.000
_cell.length_b   1.000
_cell.length_c   1.000
_cell.angle_alpha   90.00
_cell.angle_beta   90.00
_cell.angle_gamma   90.00
#
_symmetry.space_group_name_H-M   'P 1'
#
loop_
_entity.id
_entity.type
_entity.pdbx_description
1 polymer ?
#
loop_
_entity_poly.entity_id
_entity_poly.type
_entity_poly.pdbx_seq_one_letter_code
_entity_poly.pdbx_strand_id
1 'polypeptide(L)'
;MTDRIDYRLEELVNQLAASAPEAPPFPQAAIHHPVKSRRLPGWALAAAGAAAVLIIIGLPFLIFGGGTADQDVATTFGSTPTTQVPPPTTTPTAPVTAACTPPGLLVRALEQDGAAGHVVTPIRFTNVSGSPCTLDDPLGVTGIGEGGEEIAANLGTSVPIGGDPDPVVKAGDSLVMFVEVGTACDAGRPVGPKAEAVRVALATGEVTVDFSGDLGCNFSYSLFGIWLEAEPLSAGEQALALSLRQFASGRSAEQHAAIPFSDTVTLTLGPALATTRSAADLADESAWSIDEGAEGFRAYVGPFSALDLLAQPRDVMVAAGPHDHCAGPPMPTHADLQGLRQISIQPTDATSCLEWWVVDLFLTESAEIAGVTLDLWEP
;
A
#
# COMPACT_ATOMS: atom_id res chain seq x y z
N MET A 1 -29.40 -38.60 -11.96
CA MET A 1 -28.16 -39.04 -12.66
C MET A 1 -26.92 -38.46 -11.95
N THR A 2 -27.00 -38.24 -10.63
CA THR A 2 -26.03 -37.46 -9.82
C THR A 2 -25.22 -38.35 -8.87
N ASP A 3 -25.74 -39.52 -8.47
CA ASP A 3 -25.08 -40.44 -7.54
C ASP A 3 -23.82 -41.12 -8.08
N ARG A 4 -23.51 -40.99 -9.38
CA ARG A 4 -22.38 -41.70 -10.00
C ARG A 4 -21.06 -40.94 -9.95
N ILE A 5 -21.11 -39.64 -9.66
CA ILE A 5 -19.92 -38.77 -9.61
C ILE A 5 -19.28 -38.85 -8.21
N ASP A 6 -20.08 -38.91 -7.15
CA ASP A 6 -19.58 -39.00 -5.77
C ASP A 6 -18.76 -40.26 -5.51
N TYR A 7 -19.18 -41.41 -6.07
CA TYR A 7 -18.46 -42.67 -5.85
C TYR A 7 -17.04 -42.66 -6.45
N ARG A 8 -16.84 -41.98 -7.58
CA ARG A 8 -15.50 -41.86 -8.18
C ARG A 8 -14.60 -40.90 -7.42
N LEU A 9 -15.18 -39.89 -6.77
CA LEU A 9 -14.43 -38.94 -5.96
C LEU A 9 -13.92 -39.60 -4.67
N GLU A 10 -14.78 -40.35 -3.97
CA GLU A 10 -14.38 -41.12 -2.79
C GLU A 10 -13.29 -42.16 -3.13
N GLU A 11 -13.40 -42.83 -4.27
CA GLU A 11 -12.41 -43.82 -4.69
C GLU A 11 -11.05 -43.19 -5.03
N LEU A 12 -11.04 -42.01 -5.66
CA LEU A 12 -9.81 -41.25 -5.90
C LEU A 12 -9.15 -40.75 -4.62
N VAL A 13 -9.95 -40.25 -3.65
CA VAL A 13 -9.43 -39.80 -2.35
C VAL A 13 -8.80 -40.97 -1.58
N ASN A 14 -9.45 -42.14 -1.60
CA ASN A 14 -8.93 -43.33 -0.95
C ASN A 14 -7.67 -43.88 -1.64
N GLN A 15 -7.59 -43.83 -2.97
CA GLN A 15 -6.37 -44.21 -3.70
C GLN A 15 -5.22 -43.24 -3.41
N LEU A 16 -5.49 -41.94 -3.32
CA LEU A 16 -4.48 -40.94 -2.99
C LEU A 16 -3.93 -41.17 -1.57
N ALA A 17 -4.81 -41.40 -0.61
CA ALA A 17 -4.45 -41.69 0.79
C ALA A 17 -3.63 -43.00 0.93
N ALA A 18 -3.92 -44.02 0.12
CA ALA A 18 -3.17 -45.28 0.12
C ALA A 18 -1.81 -45.20 -0.60
N SER A 19 -1.61 -44.19 -1.47
CA SER A 19 -0.37 -43.98 -2.23
C SER A 19 0.65 -43.09 -1.51
N ALA A 20 0.26 -42.45 -0.42
CA ALA A 20 1.17 -41.63 0.37
C ALA A 20 2.15 -42.54 1.14
N PRO A 21 3.48 -42.36 0.99
CA PRO A 21 4.46 -43.12 1.76
C PRO A 21 4.26 -42.84 3.26
N GLU A 22 4.32 -43.90 4.08
CA GLU A 22 4.27 -43.81 5.55
C GLU A 22 5.24 -42.72 6.02
N ALA A 23 4.70 -41.64 6.59
CA ALA A 23 5.50 -40.57 7.15
C ALA A 23 6.42 -41.17 8.22
N PRO A 24 7.74 -40.88 8.19
CA PRO A 24 8.65 -41.41 9.21
C PRO A 24 8.16 -40.99 10.59
N PRO A 25 8.28 -41.86 11.61
CA PRO A 25 7.83 -41.53 12.96
C PRO A 25 8.56 -40.28 13.43
N PHE A 26 7.78 -39.28 13.87
CA PHE A 26 8.34 -38.08 14.50
C PHE A 26 9.24 -38.52 15.67
N PRO A 27 10.49 -38.02 15.75
CA PRO A 27 11.34 -38.31 16.89
C PRO A 27 10.67 -37.73 18.14
N GLN A 28 10.24 -38.61 19.05
CA GLN A 28 9.84 -38.26 20.41
C GLN A 28 11.09 -37.87 21.21
N ALA A 29 11.70 -36.73 20.87
CA ALA A 29 12.64 -36.08 21.76
C ALA A 29 11.82 -35.32 22.81
N ALA A 30 11.79 -35.84 24.03
CA ALA A 30 11.25 -35.16 25.19
C ALA A 30 12.05 -33.86 25.40
N ILE A 31 11.51 -32.73 24.92
CA ILE A 31 12.03 -31.40 25.23
C ILE A 31 11.59 -31.06 26.67
N HIS A 32 12.38 -31.51 27.64
CA HIS A 32 12.34 -30.94 28.99
C HIS A 32 13.05 -29.58 28.93
N HIS A 33 12.29 -28.49 28.86
CA HIS A 33 12.81 -27.17 29.19
C HIS A 33 12.80 -26.99 30.71
N PRO A 34 13.95 -26.94 31.41
CA PRO A 34 13.98 -26.46 32.77
C PRO A 34 13.71 -24.95 32.76
N VAL A 35 12.52 -24.54 33.17
CA VAL A 35 12.21 -23.14 33.49
C VAL A 35 13.03 -22.74 34.72
N LYS A 36 14.21 -22.16 34.50
CA LYS A 36 14.97 -21.48 35.55
C LYS A 36 14.32 -20.11 35.78
N SER A 37 13.40 -20.03 36.73
CA SER A 37 12.90 -18.75 37.24
C SER A 37 14.06 -17.98 37.89
N ARG A 38 14.67 -17.04 37.18
CA ARG A 38 15.59 -16.08 37.78
C ARG A 38 14.77 -15.12 38.63
N ARG A 39 14.75 -15.34 39.94
CA ARG A 39 14.33 -14.32 40.91
C ARG A 39 15.34 -13.18 40.84
N LEU A 40 14.90 -12.04 40.32
CA LEU A 40 15.64 -10.79 40.43
C LEU A 40 15.76 -10.42 41.92
N PRO A 41 16.95 -10.04 42.41
CA PRO A 41 17.12 -9.67 43.79
C PRO A 41 16.42 -8.33 44.08
N GLY A 42 15.65 -8.29 45.16
CA GLY A 42 14.70 -7.20 45.51
C GLY A 42 15.29 -5.82 45.82
N TRP A 43 16.56 -5.55 45.48
CA TRP A 43 17.17 -4.22 45.61
C TRP A 43 17.05 -3.38 44.32
N ALA A 44 16.70 -3.97 43.18
CA ALA A 44 16.56 -3.24 41.91
C ALA A 44 15.31 -2.33 41.81
N LEU A 45 14.36 -2.44 42.74
CA LEU A 45 13.14 -1.60 42.75
C LEU A 45 13.27 -0.33 43.60
N ALA A 46 14.38 -0.11 44.30
CA ALA A 46 14.58 1.08 45.13
C ALA A 46 15.14 2.30 44.37
N ALA A 47 15.73 2.11 43.18
CA ALA A 47 16.36 3.20 42.43
C ALA A 47 15.39 3.97 41.52
N ALA A 48 14.27 3.37 41.10
CA ALA A 48 13.30 4.02 40.22
C ALA A 48 12.35 5.00 40.96
N GLY A 49 12.24 4.90 42.28
CA GLY A 49 11.37 5.76 43.09
C GLY A 49 11.95 7.15 43.42
N ALA A 50 13.27 7.33 43.33
CA ALA A 50 13.93 8.58 43.76
C ALA A 50 14.01 9.65 42.64
N ALA A 51 13.94 9.26 41.37
CA ALA A 51 14.01 10.20 40.24
C ALA A 51 12.68 10.93 39.97
N ALA A 52 11.53 10.32 40.31
CA ALA A 52 10.21 10.92 40.07
C ALA A 52 9.82 12.01 41.09
N VAL A 53 10.46 12.07 42.26
CA VAL A 53 10.14 13.05 43.31
C VAL A 53 10.86 14.39 43.12
N LEU A 54 11.99 14.42 42.40
CA LEU A 54 12.73 15.67 42.17
C LEU A 54 12.15 16.54 41.03
N ILE A 55 11.32 15.97 40.14
CA ILE A 55 10.69 16.73 39.04
C ILE A 55 9.39 17.42 39.51
N ILE A 56 8.71 16.88 40.53
CA ILE A 56 7.40 17.39 40.98
C ILE A 56 7.52 18.57 41.97
N ILE A 57 8.66 18.75 42.65
CA ILE A 57 8.82 19.80 43.69
C ILE A 57 9.64 21.02 43.18
N GLY A 58 10.33 20.90 42.04
CA GLY A 58 11.27 21.94 41.56
C GLY A 58 10.71 23.03 40.64
N LEU A 59 9.42 23.01 40.30
CA LEU A 59 8.87 23.85 39.21
C LEU A 59 7.70 24.78 39.60
N PRO A 60 7.82 25.59 40.68
CA PRO A 60 7.05 26.85 40.70
C PRO A 60 7.85 28.04 41.26
N PHE A 61 9.01 28.37 40.68
CA PHE A 61 9.76 29.58 41.09
C PHE A 61 10.32 30.46 39.96
N LEU A 62 9.86 30.30 38.72
CA LEU A 62 10.32 31.14 37.59
C LEU A 62 9.20 31.87 36.85
N ILE A 63 8.21 32.38 37.57
CA ILE A 63 7.32 33.44 37.06
C ILE A 63 7.11 34.44 38.19
N PHE A 64 7.32 35.73 37.91
CA PHE A 64 7.30 36.92 38.78
C PHE A 64 8.65 37.42 39.30
N GLY A 65 9.25 38.32 38.52
CA GLY A 65 10.25 39.29 38.96
C GLY A 65 10.34 40.42 37.93
N GLY A 66 9.63 41.53 38.19
CA GLY A 66 9.52 42.66 37.29
C GLY A 66 10.76 43.55 37.20
N GLY A 67 10.71 44.47 36.24
CA GLY A 67 11.71 45.54 36.07
C GLY A 67 11.32 46.46 34.94
N THR A 68 10.41 47.41 35.21
CA THR A 68 10.16 48.58 34.37
C THR A 68 11.35 49.53 34.48
N ALA A 69 12.13 49.66 33.41
CA ALA A 69 13.10 50.73 33.25
C ALA A 69 12.64 51.62 32.10
N ASP A 70 12.31 52.87 32.44
CA ASP A 70 12.18 53.99 31.53
C ASP A 70 13.45 54.10 30.67
N GLN A 71 13.29 54.05 29.36
CA GLN A 71 14.23 54.65 28.44
C GLN A 71 13.49 55.68 27.59
N ASP A 72 13.74 56.94 27.91
CA ASP A 72 13.51 58.09 27.03
C ASP A 72 14.31 57.89 25.74
N VAL A 73 13.62 57.44 24.69
CA VAL A 73 14.16 57.42 23.33
C VAL A 73 13.66 58.67 22.60
N ALA A 74 14.63 59.49 22.20
CA ALA A 74 14.43 60.73 21.46
C ALA A 74 13.60 60.53 20.19
N THR A 75 12.50 61.27 20.10
CA THR A 75 11.61 61.37 18.94
C THR A 75 12.33 62.05 17.78
N THR A 76 12.80 61.27 16.81
CA THR A 76 13.18 61.79 15.49
C THR A 76 11.98 61.60 14.56
N PHE A 77 11.35 62.71 14.14
CA PHE A 77 10.26 62.68 13.16
C PHE A 77 10.81 62.32 11.77
N GLY A 78 10.91 61.02 11.50
CA GLY A 78 11.10 60.46 10.17
C GLY A 78 9.75 60.36 9.45
N SER A 79 9.74 60.81 8.20
CA SER A 79 8.59 60.82 7.28
C SER A 79 7.83 59.49 7.27
N THR A 80 6.51 59.58 7.32
CA THR A 80 5.57 58.46 7.19
C THR A 80 5.87 57.66 5.93
N PRO A 81 6.32 56.39 6.03
CA PRO A 81 6.39 55.52 4.87
C PRO A 81 4.95 55.17 4.48
N THR A 82 4.58 55.50 3.25
CA THR A 82 3.33 55.04 2.65
C THR A 82 3.41 53.51 2.57
N THR A 83 2.72 52.82 3.48
CA THR A 83 2.56 51.35 3.42
C THR A 83 1.79 51.02 2.15
N GLN A 84 2.53 50.68 1.09
CA GLN A 84 1.97 50.17 -0.14
C GLN A 84 1.41 48.78 0.19
N VAL A 85 0.07 48.67 0.24
CA VAL A 85 -0.61 47.38 0.36
C VAL A 85 -0.10 46.52 -0.80
N PRO A 86 0.57 45.39 -0.54
CA PRO A 86 1.03 44.52 -1.61
C PRO A 86 -0.19 44.12 -2.45
N PRO A 87 -0.10 44.17 -3.79
CA PRO A 87 -1.19 43.71 -4.64
C PRO A 87 -1.57 42.28 -4.23
N PRO A 88 -2.87 41.93 -4.24
CA PRO A 88 -3.32 40.61 -3.82
C PRO A 88 -2.53 39.56 -4.60
N THR A 89 -1.73 38.77 -3.89
CA THR A 89 -1.06 37.60 -4.46
C THR A 89 -2.16 36.71 -5.02
N THR A 90 -2.27 36.62 -6.34
CA THR A 90 -3.15 35.67 -6.99
C THR A 90 -2.60 34.29 -6.68
N THR A 91 -3.20 33.60 -5.70
CA THR A 91 -2.94 32.17 -5.48
C THR A 91 -3.21 31.47 -6.81
N PRO A 92 -2.22 30.77 -7.39
CA PRO A 92 -2.44 29.99 -8.59
C PRO A 92 -3.64 29.08 -8.36
N THR A 93 -4.67 29.18 -9.20
CA THR A 93 -5.78 28.22 -9.18
C THR A 93 -5.17 26.85 -9.44
N ALA A 94 -5.32 25.92 -8.49
CA ALA A 94 -4.86 24.56 -8.65
C ALA A 94 -5.43 24.02 -9.98
N PRO A 95 -4.63 23.32 -10.80
CA PRO A 95 -5.12 22.74 -12.04
C PRO A 95 -6.31 21.83 -11.71
N VAL A 96 -7.44 22.09 -12.34
CA VAL A 96 -8.64 21.25 -12.20
C VAL A 96 -8.37 19.97 -12.97
N THR A 97 -8.27 18.85 -12.26
CA THR A 97 -8.19 17.53 -12.88
C THR A 97 -9.48 17.26 -13.65
N ALA A 98 -9.37 16.78 -14.89
CA ALA A 98 -10.54 16.47 -15.71
C ALA A 98 -11.23 15.17 -15.23
N ALA A 99 -12.55 15.07 -15.37
CA ALA A 99 -13.25 13.82 -15.08
C ALA A 99 -12.86 12.72 -16.08
N CYS A 100 -12.80 11.47 -15.61
CA CYS A 100 -12.53 10.31 -16.45
C CYS A 100 -13.65 10.14 -17.47
N THR A 101 -13.32 9.72 -18.70
CA THR A 101 -14.29 9.51 -19.79
C THR A 101 -14.34 8.04 -20.19
N PRO A 102 -15.49 7.51 -20.65
CA PRO A 102 -15.59 6.11 -21.09
C PRO A 102 -14.49 5.68 -22.10
N PRO A 103 -14.14 6.47 -23.13
CA PRO A 103 -13.05 6.09 -24.06
C PRO A 103 -11.66 6.08 -23.41
N GLY A 104 -11.50 6.80 -22.29
CA GLY A 104 -10.28 6.86 -21.49
C GLY A 104 -10.20 5.77 -20.40
N LEU A 105 -11.19 4.89 -20.31
CA LEU A 105 -11.26 3.82 -19.32
C LEU A 105 -11.31 2.45 -20.01
N LEU A 106 -10.46 1.53 -19.56
CA LEU A 106 -10.63 0.10 -19.83
C LEU A 106 -11.39 -0.51 -18.66
N VAL A 107 -12.59 -1.05 -18.91
CA VAL A 107 -13.44 -1.60 -17.85
C VAL A 107 -13.61 -3.10 -18.01
N ARG A 108 -13.46 -3.85 -16.91
CA ARG A 108 -13.54 -5.32 -16.90
C ARG A 108 -14.20 -5.82 -15.63
N ALA A 109 -15.09 -6.81 -15.75
CA ALA A 109 -15.51 -7.62 -14.62
C ALA A 109 -14.36 -8.54 -14.18
N LEU A 110 -14.15 -8.68 -12.88
CA LEU A 110 -13.25 -9.66 -12.28
C LEU A 110 -14.03 -10.92 -11.87
N GLU A 111 -13.29 -11.96 -11.46
CA GLU A 111 -13.89 -13.19 -10.98
C GLU A 111 -14.79 -12.92 -9.76
N GLN A 112 -15.97 -13.54 -9.77
CA GLN A 112 -16.98 -13.37 -8.73
C GLN A 112 -16.52 -14.02 -7.42
N ASP A 113 -16.71 -13.32 -6.31
CA ASP A 113 -16.60 -13.91 -4.97
C ASP A 113 -17.99 -13.96 -4.32
N GLY A 114 -18.34 -15.09 -3.73
CA GLY A 114 -19.66 -15.35 -3.19
C GLY A 114 -19.59 -15.69 -1.71
N ALA A 115 -20.26 -14.90 -0.86
CA ALA A 115 -20.36 -15.16 0.57
C ALA A 115 -21.78 -14.97 1.10
N ALA A 116 -22.22 -15.88 1.98
CA ALA A 116 -23.40 -15.70 2.84
C ALA A 116 -24.72 -15.28 2.17
N GLY A 117 -24.99 -15.71 0.93
CA GLY A 117 -26.24 -15.35 0.26
C GLY A 117 -26.13 -14.15 -0.68
N HIS A 118 -24.91 -13.71 -0.97
CA HIS A 118 -24.59 -12.60 -1.86
C HIS A 118 -23.48 -13.03 -2.84
N VAL A 119 -23.56 -12.55 -4.07
CA VAL A 119 -22.46 -12.61 -5.04
C VAL A 119 -21.95 -11.19 -5.18
N VAL A 120 -20.66 -11.01 -4.99
CA VAL A 120 -19.99 -9.74 -5.19
C VAL A 120 -19.15 -9.88 -6.44
N THR A 121 -19.41 -9.02 -7.41
CA THR A 121 -18.64 -8.97 -8.64
C THR A 121 -17.82 -7.69 -8.68
N PRO A 122 -16.50 -7.76 -8.56
CA PRO A 122 -15.65 -6.59 -8.72
C PRO A 122 -15.62 -6.17 -10.20
N ILE A 123 -15.66 -4.87 -10.45
CA ILE A 123 -15.50 -4.23 -11.75
C ILE A 123 -14.29 -3.31 -11.67
N ARG A 124 -13.26 -3.62 -12.45
CA ARG A 124 -12.03 -2.83 -12.54
C ARG A 124 -12.14 -1.79 -13.65
N PHE A 125 -11.83 -0.55 -13.35
CA PHE A 125 -11.71 0.59 -14.25
C PHE A 125 -10.24 1.02 -14.32
N THR A 126 -9.55 0.77 -15.43
CA THR A 126 -8.17 1.20 -15.63
C THR A 126 -8.12 2.47 -16.47
N ASN A 127 -7.47 3.53 -16.00
CA ASN A 127 -7.29 4.75 -16.79
C ASN A 127 -6.25 4.53 -17.90
N VAL A 128 -6.70 4.57 -19.15
CA VAL A 128 -5.89 4.41 -20.36
C VAL A 128 -5.78 5.70 -21.18
N SER A 129 -6.25 6.83 -20.66
CA SER A 129 -6.32 8.11 -21.38
C SER A 129 -4.96 8.82 -21.55
N GLY A 130 -3.91 8.34 -20.88
CA GLY A 130 -2.58 8.96 -20.88
C GLY A 130 -2.49 10.26 -20.06
N SER A 131 -3.55 10.67 -19.37
CA SER A 131 -3.57 11.82 -18.46
C SER A 131 -4.31 11.48 -17.17
N PRO A 132 -3.95 12.10 -16.02
CA PRO A 132 -4.71 11.92 -14.79
C PRO A 132 -6.16 12.39 -14.94
N CYS A 133 -7.09 11.66 -14.34
CA CYS A 133 -8.50 12.03 -14.31
C CYS A 133 -9.14 11.72 -12.95
N THR A 134 -10.26 12.36 -12.61
CA THR A 134 -11.06 11.99 -11.43
C THR A 134 -12.22 11.08 -11.85
N LEU A 135 -12.40 9.96 -11.16
CA LEU A 135 -13.61 9.18 -11.32
C LEU A 135 -14.62 9.67 -10.28
N ASP A 136 -15.47 10.61 -10.68
CA ASP A 136 -16.59 11.05 -9.85
C ASP A 136 -17.47 9.84 -9.48
N ASP A 137 -18.13 9.90 -8.32
CA ASP A 137 -19.06 8.87 -7.87
C ASP A 137 -19.99 8.43 -9.02
N PRO A 138 -20.05 7.12 -9.35
CA PRO A 138 -20.90 6.65 -10.44
C PRO A 138 -22.35 7.05 -10.15
N LEU A 139 -22.94 7.72 -11.14
CA LEU A 139 -24.27 8.31 -11.04
C LEU A 139 -25.39 7.26 -11.00
N GLY A 140 -25.07 6.02 -11.39
CA GLY A 140 -26.01 4.91 -11.36
C GLY A 140 -25.42 3.61 -11.89
N VAL A 141 -26.07 2.51 -11.52
CA VAL A 141 -25.75 1.16 -11.99
C VAL A 141 -27.05 0.50 -12.47
N THR A 142 -27.04 0.00 -13.70
CA THR A 142 -28.21 -0.62 -14.34
C THR A 142 -27.87 -2.03 -14.79
N GLY A 143 -28.64 -3.02 -14.36
CA GLY A 143 -28.53 -4.40 -14.84
C GLY A 143 -29.16 -4.54 -16.22
N ILE A 144 -28.47 -5.20 -17.15
CA ILE A 144 -28.90 -5.42 -18.54
C ILE A 144 -29.07 -6.92 -18.81
N GLY A 145 -30.23 -7.32 -19.33
CA GLY A 145 -30.59 -8.70 -19.63
C GLY A 145 -30.07 -9.26 -20.95
N GLU A 146 -30.39 -10.52 -21.21
CA GLU A 146 -30.00 -11.30 -22.40
C GLU A 146 -30.48 -10.68 -23.72
N GLY A 147 -31.54 -9.86 -23.70
CA GLY A 147 -32.04 -9.11 -24.85
C GLY A 147 -31.62 -7.63 -24.89
N GLY A 148 -30.75 -7.20 -23.98
CA GLY A 148 -30.38 -5.79 -23.81
C GLY A 148 -31.41 -4.95 -23.04
N GLU A 149 -32.46 -5.57 -22.51
CA GLU A 149 -33.46 -4.88 -21.70
C GLU A 149 -32.89 -4.45 -20.34
N GLU A 150 -33.34 -3.30 -19.86
CA GLU A 150 -33.00 -2.84 -18.51
C GLU A 150 -33.84 -3.60 -17.49
N ILE A 151 -33.14 -4.33 -16.62
CA ILE A 151 -33.74 -5.23 -15.64
C ILE A 151 -34.01 -4.52 -14.32
N ALA A 152 -33.05 -3.70 -13.90
CA ALA A 152 -33.11 -2.94 -12.68
C ALA A 152 -32.20 -1.74 -12.83
N ALA A 153 -32.74 -0.55 -12.57
CA ALA A 153 -31.96 0.66 -12.35
C ALA A 153 -32.16 1.06 -10.89
N ASN A 154 -31.08 1.37 -10.21
CA ASN A 154 -31.16 1.94 -8.89
C ASN A 154 -30.04 3.02 -8.83
N LEU A 155 -30.19 3.98 -7.92
CA LEU A 155 -29.15 4.97 -7.60
C LEU A 155 -28.33 4.44 -6.44
N GLY A 156 -27.06 4.10 -6.68
CA GLY A 156 -26.25 3.52 -5.63
C GLY A 156 -26.05 4.51 -4.51
N THR A 157 -26.12 4.04 -3.27
CA THR A 157 -25.41 4.71 -2.21
C THR A 157 -23.93 4.39 -2.42
N SER A 158 -23.17 5.34 -2.98
CA SER A 158 -21.73 5.35 -2.80
C SER A 158 -21.48 5.47 -1.29
N VAL A 159 -20.95 4.42 -0.69
CA VAL A 159 -20.34 4.57 0.63
C VAL A 159 -18.87 4.87 0.34
N PRO A 160 -18.38 6.09 0.60
CA PRO A 160 -16.95 6.35 0.56
C PRO A 160 -16.30 5.54 1.69
N ILE A 161 -15.77 4.37 1.36
CA ILE A 161 -15.06 3.54 2.33
C ILE A 161 -13.62 4.05 2.40
N GLY A 162 -13.38 5.04 3.26
CA GLY A 162 -12.04 5.39 3.75
C GLY A 162 -11.11 6.15 2.81
N GLY A 163 -11.57 6.69 1.68
CA GLY A 163 -10.75 7.41 0.70
C GLY A 163 -11.20 8.86 0.41
N ASP A 164 -10.34 9.60 -0.30
CA ASP A 164 -10.65 10.86 -0.97
C ASP A 164 -11.92 10.68 -1.83
N PRO A 165 -12.96 11.52 -1.70
CA PRO A 165 -14.19 11.39 -2.49
C PRO A 165 -13.95 11.46 -4.00
N ASP A 166 -12.86 12.08 -4.44
CA ASP A 166 -12.54 12.28 -5.85
C ASP A 166 -11.13 11.75 -6.17
N PRO A 167 -10.90 10.42 -6.15
CA PRO A 167 -9.56 9.88 -6.34
C PRO A 167 -9.03 10.27 -7.72
N VAL A 168 -7.87 10.94 -7.74
CA VAL A 168 -7.14 11.22 -8.97
C VAL A 168 -6.50 9.91 -9.46
N VAL A 169 -7.03 9.39 -10.56
CA VAL A 169 -6.60 8.17 -11.24
C VAL A 169 -5.55 8.55 -12.28
N LYS A 170 -4.29 8.19 -12.06
CA LYS A 170 -3.23 8.41 -13.06
C LYS A 170 -3.38 7.41 -14.20
N ALA A 171 -2.70 7.67 -15.32
CA ALA A 171 -2.67 6.71 -16.41
C ALA A 171 -2.00 5.40 -15.94
N GLY A 172 -2.67 4.27 -16.14
CA GLY A 172 -2.25 2.95 -15.66
C GLY A 172 -2.92 2.53 -14.34
N ASP A 173 -3.33 3.48 -13.51
CA ASP A 173 -4.04 3.19 -12.25
C ASP A 173 -5.35 2.47 -12.55
N SER A 174 -5.72 1.57 -11.65
CA SER A 174 -7.00 0.85 -11.70
C SER A 174 -7.83 1.18 -10.48
N LEU A 175 -9.12 1.41 -10.68
CA LEU A 175 -10.11 1.54 -9.63
C LEU A 175 -11.00 0.30 -9.61
N VAL A 176 -11.36 -0.21 -8.44
CA VAL A 176 -12.34 -1.31 -8.34
C VAL A 176 -13.62 -0.83 -7.70
N MET A 177 -14.72 -1.06 -8.41
CA MET A 177 -16.09 -0.92 -7.92
C MET A 177 -16.66 -2.31 -7.69
N PHE A 178 -17.36 -2.53 -6.59
CA PHE A 178 -18.02 -3.81 -6.35
C PHE A 178 -19.51 -3.72 -6.66
N VAL A 179 -20.01 -4.68 -7.44
CA VAL A 179 -21.45 -4.89 -7.67
C VAL A 179 -21.87 -6.12 -6.89
N GLU A 180 -22.55 -5.88 -5.77
CA GLU A 180 -23.20 -6.94 -5.02
C GLU A 180 -24.57 -7.29 -5.64
N VAL A 181 -24.94 -8.56 -5.62
CA VAL A 181 -26.24 -9.07 -6.03
C VAL A 181 -26.69 -10.14 -5.05
N GLY A 182 -27.96 -10.12 -4.67
CA GLY A 182 -28.52 -11.10 -3.74
C GLY A 182 -28.63 -12.47 -4.41
N THR A 183 -28.20 -13.54 -3.73
CA THR A 183 -28.39 -14.93 -4.17
C THR A 183 -29.64 -15.58 -3.58
N ALA A 184 -30.56 -14.78 -3.01
CA ALA A 184 -31.84 -15.28 -2.53
C ALA A 184 -32.67 -15.86 -3.70
N CYS A 185 -32.45 -17.14 -3.98
CA CYS A 185 -33.20 -17.96 -4.91
C CYS A 185 -34.39 -18.58 -4.15
N ASP A 186 -35.63 -18.37 -4.59
CA ASP A 186 -36.75 -19.12 -4.03
C ASP A 186 -36.61 -20.60 -4.42
N ALA A 187 -36.55 -21.49 -3.42
CA ALA A 187 -36.34 -22.93 -3.61
C ALA A 187 -35.14 -23.31 -4.51
N GLY A 188 -34.06 -22.52 -4.50
CA GLY A 188 -32.89 -22.75 -5.34
C GLY A 188 -33.11 -22.44 -6.83
N ARG A 189 -34.20 -21.76 -7.18
CA ARG A 189 -34.47 -21.26 -8.54
C ARG A 189 -34.36 -19.74 -8.60
N PRO A 190 -33.87 -19.17 -9.71
CA PRO A 190 -33.91 -17.74 -9.92
C PRO A 190 -35.34 -17.20 -9.86
N VAL A 191 -35.60 -16.22 -9.01
CA VAL A 191 -36.86 -15.46 -9.02
C VAL A 191 -36.55 -14.03 -9.42
N GLY A 192 -36.40 -13.84 -10.72
CA GLY A 192 -36.14 -12.53 -11.30
C GLY A 192 -35.50 -12.66 -12.68
N PRO A 193 -35.55 -11.58 -13.47
CA PRO A 193 -34.75 -11.46 -14.68
C PRO A 193 -33.24 -11.56 -14.37
N LYS A 194 -32.51 -12.27 -15.23
CA LYS A 194 -31.05 -12.44 -15.14
C LYS A 194 -30.36 -11.29 -15.87
N ALA A 195 -29.44 -10.58 -15.22
CA ALA A 195 -28.58 -9.67 -15.94
C ALA A 195 -27.32 -10.39 -16.43
N GLU A 196 -26.94 -10.11 -17.68
CA GLU A 196 -25.73 -10.58 -18.33
C GLU A 196 -24.66 -9.48 -18.39
N ALA A 197 -25.09 -8.22 -18.27
CA ALA A 197 -24.23 -7.06 -18.25
C ALA A 197 -24.69 -6.05 -17.20
N VAL A 198 -23.81 -5.14 -16.86
CA VAL A 198 -24.08 -3.98 -16.01
C VAL A 198 -23.63 -2.74 -16.76
N ARG A 199 -24.53 -1.77 -16.88
CA ARG A 199 -24.23 -0.43 -17.36
C ARG A 199 -23.94 0.46 -16.16
N VAL A 200 -22.78 1.07 -16.16
CA VAL A 200 -22.31 2.01 -15.15
C VAL A 200 -22.38 3.42 -15.74
N ALA A 201 -23.19 4.28 -15.14
CA ALA A 201 -23.30 5.68 -15.51
C ALA A 201 -22.22 6.49 -14.77
N LEU A 202 -21.37 7.16 -15.54
CA LEU A 202 -20.35 8.10 -15.08
C LEU A 202 -20.81 9.54 -15.36
N ALA A 203 -20.20 10.54 -14.72
CA ALA A 203 -20.52 11.95 -14.97
C ALA A 203 -20.37 12.36 -16.46
N THR A 204 -19.50 11.68 -17.20
CA THR A 204 -19.11 12.00 -18.57
C THR A 204 -19.71 11.08 -19.63
N GLY A 205 -20.47 10.05 -19.23
CA GLY A 205 -21.05 9.06 -20.15
C GLY A 205 -21.33 7.72 -19.47
N GLU A 206 -21.49 6.65 -20.25
CA GLU A 206 -21.81 5.33 -19.72
C GLU A 206 -20.79 4.29 -20.20
N VAL A 207 -20.51 3.29 -19.37
CA VAL A 207 -19.76 2.09 -19.74
C VAL A 207 -20.63 0.87 -19.50
N THR A 208 -20.65 -0.07 -20.44
CA THR A 208 -21.30 -1.38 -20.25
C THR A 208 -20.21 -2.43 -20.03
N VAL A 209 -20.44 -3.28 -19.02
CA VAL A 209 -19.54 -4.35 -18.63
C VAL A 209 -20.30 -5.66 -18.72
N ASP A 210 -19.84 -6.54 -19.60
CA ASP A 210 -20.38 -7.88 -19.74
C ASP A 210 -19.81 -8.81 -18.66
N PHE A 211 -20.64 -9.70 -18.11
CA PHE A 211 -20.21 -10.72 -17.16
C PHE A 211 -20.27 -12.08 -17.83
N SER A 212 -19.22 -12.87 -17.64
CA SER A 212 -19.17 -14.24 -18.16
C SER A 212 -19.99 -15.24 -17.34
N GLY A 213 -20.78 -14.80 -16.35
CA GLY A 213 -21.48 -15.67 -15.39
C GLY A 213 -22.80 -15.09 -14.86
N ASP A 214 -23.60 -15.96 -14.23
CA ASP A 214 -24.89 -15.60 -13.64
C ASP A 214 -24.69 -14.62 -12.46
N LEU A 215 -25.14 -13.36 -12.58
CA LEU A 215 -25.15 -12.36 -11.50
C LEU A 215 -26.25 -12.61 -10.43
N GLY A 216 -26.57 -13.87 -10.12
CA GLY A 216 -27.55 -14.19 -9.07
C GLY A 216 -29.00 -13.86 -9.43
N CYS A 217 -29.87 -13.89 -8.41
CA CYS A 217 -31.32 -14.08 -8.59
C CYS A 217 -32.20 -13.02 -7.94
N ASN A 218 -31.61 -11.96 -7.38
CA ASN A 218 -32.32 -10.77 -6.94
C ASN A 218 -31.38 -9.56 -7.07
N PHE A 219 -31.71 -8.67 -8.00
CA PHE A 219 -30.88 -7.52 -8.37
C PHE A 219 -31.09 -6.35 -7.40
N SER A 220 -30.39 -6.38 -6.27
CA SER A 220 -30.12 -5.19 -5.46
C SER A 220 -28.62 -4.97 -5.51
N TYR A 221 -28.17 -3.84 -6.05
CA TYR A 221 -26.76 -3.51 -6.06
C TYR A 221 -26.43 -2.56 -4.89
N SER A 222 -25.28 -2.82 -4.28
CA SER A 222 -24.64 -1.96 -3.30
C SER A 222 -23.26 -1.62 -3.83
N LEU A 223 -22.88 -0.35 -3.80
CA LEU A 223 -21.57 0.11 -4.26
C LEU A 223 -20.62 0.15 -3.05
N PHE A 224 -19.67 -0.78 -2.98
CA PHE A 224 -18.68 -0.82 -1.89
C PHE A 224 -17.38 -0.13 -2.27
N GLY A 225 -17.40 1.20 -2.22
CA GLY A 225 -16.21 2.02 -2.42
C GLY A 225 -15.59 1.91 -3.81
N ILE A 226 -14.62 2.77 -4.04
CA ILE A 226 -13.75 2.77 -5.20
C ILE A 226 -12.33 2.71 -4.64
N TRP A 227 -11.59 1.67 -5.01
CA TRP A 227 -10.24 1.44 -4.48
C TRP A 227 -9.24 1.56 -5.61
N LEU A 228 -8.20 2.38 -5.44
CA LEU A 228 -7.03 2.26 -6.32
C LEU A 228 -6.38 0.90 -6.07
N GLU A 229 -6.47 0.00 -7.04
CA GLU A 229 -5.70 -1.21 -7.03
C GLU A 229 -4.23 -0.87 -7.24
N ALA A 230 -3.39 -1.46 -6.39
CA ALA A 230 -1.96 -1.49 -6.61
C ALA A 230 -1.68 -1.96 -8.04
N GLU A 231 -0.70 -1.34 -8.68
CA GLU A 231 -0.35 -1.69 -10.04
C GLU A 231 -0.05 -3.19 -10.13
N PRO A 232 -0.43 -3.89 -11.21
CA PRO A 232 -0.19 -5.32 -11.31
C PRO A 232 1.31 -5.60 -11.27
N LEU A 233 1.74 -6.45 -10.34
CA LEU A 233 3.10 -6.94 -10.25
C LEU A 233 3.30 -8.08 -11.25
N SER A 234 4.24 -7.94 -12.16
CA SER A 234 4.58 -8.99 -13.11
C SER A 234 5.44 -10.09 -12.47
N ALA A 235 5.43 -11.28 -13.07
CA ALA A 235 6.27 -12.40 -12.61
C ALA A 235 7.78 -12.07 -12.64
N GLY A 236 8.22 -11.24 -13.61
CA GLY A 236 9.60 -10.79 -13.71
C GLY A 236 10.00 -9.86 -12.56
N GLU A 237 9.13 -8.93 -12.20
CA GLU A 237 9.34 -8.01 -11.08
C GLU A 237 9.36 -8.74 -9.73
N GLN A 238 8.46 -9.71 -9.53
CA GLN A 238 8.49 -10.59 -8.37
C GLN A 238 9.81 -11.37 -8.29
N ALA A 239 10.28 -11.94 -9.41
CA ALA A 239 11.53 -12.69 -9.45
C ALA A 239 12.76 -11.78 -9.18
N LEU A 240 12.74 -10.54 -9.67
CA LEU A 240 13.77 -9.54 -9.42
C LEU A 240 13.86 -9.19 -7.93
N ALA A 241 12.73 -8.88 -7.29
CA ALA A 241 12.67 -8.59 -5.86
C ALA A 241 13.21 -9.75 -5.01
N LEU A 242 12.83 -10.99 -5.37
CA LEU A 242 13.34 -12.19 -4.70
C LEU A 242 14.84 -12.42 -4.95
N SER A 243 15.34 -12.11 -6.13
CA SER A 243 16.78 -12.21 -6.45
C SER A 243 17.61 -11.22 -5.65
N LEU A 244 17.13 -9.98 -5.49
CA LEU A 244 17.77 -8.98 -4.63
C LEU A 244 17.78 -9.42 -3.16
N ARG A 245 16.67 -9.98 -2.67
CA ARG A 245 16.60 -10.54 -1.32
C ARG A 245 17.58 -11.70 -1.13
N GLN A 246 17.69 -12.58 -2.12
CA GLN A 246 18.65 -13.68 -2.10
C GLN A 246 20.10 -13.17 -2.07
N PHE A 247 20.42 -12.14 -2.86
CA PHE A 247 21.70 -11.45 -2.82
C PHE A 247 21.96 -10.83 -1.44
N ALA A 248 20.97 -10.17 -0.82
CA ALA A 248 21.12 -9.59 0.51
C ALA A 248 21.54 -10.64 1.57
N SER A 249 20.99 -11.86 1.50
CA SER A 249 21.31 -12.95 2.44
C SER A 249 22.61 -13.72 2.13
N GLY A 250 23.00 -13.85 0.86
CA GLY A 250 24.13 -14.70 0.43
C GLY A 250 25.36 -13.96 -0.08
N ARG A 251 25.16 -12.77 -0.65
CA ARG A 251 26.17 -11.81 -1.15
C ARG A 251 27.24 -12.43 -2.05
N SER A 252 26.85 -13.36 -2.93
CA SER A 252 27.79 -13.93 -3.90
C SER A 252 27.91 -13.07 -5.16
N ALA A 253 29.08 -13.10 -5.81
CA ALA A 253 29.29 -12.42 -7.08
C ALA A 253 28.35 -12.93 -8.20
N GLU A 254 27.96 -14.21 -8.14
CA GLU A 254 26.99 -14.80 -9.05
C GLU A 254 25.58 -14.21 -8.84
N GLN A 255 25.16 -14.07 -7.58
CA GLN A 255 23.88 -13.44 -7.24
C GLN A 255 23.85 -11.97 -7.64
N HIS A 256 24.97 -11.24 -7.42
CA HIS A 256 25.10 -9.86 -7.87
C HIS A 256 24.95 -9.74 -9.39
N ALA A 257 25.65 -10.59 -10.15
CA ALA A 257 25.62 -10.57 -11.62
C ALA A 257 24.24 -10.93 -12.21
N ALA A 258 23.37 -11.58 -11.43
CA ALA A 258 22.01 -11.90 -11.85
C ALA A 258 21.02 -10.73 -11.68
N ILE A 259 21.42 -9.66 -10.97
CA ILE A 259 20.58 -8.48 -10.76
C ILE A 259 20.86 -7.45 -11.86
N PRO A 260 19.87 -7.07 -12.68
CA PRO A 260 20.01 -6.06 -13.71
C PRO A 260 20.07 -4.66 -13.09
N PHE A 261 21.21 -4.25 -12.56
CA PHE A 261 21.41 -2.84 -12.16
C PHE A 261 21.65 -1.96 -13.39
N SER A 262 21.14 -0.74 -13.39
CA SER A 262 21.62 0.28 -14.33
C SER A 262 23.07 0.66 -13.99
N ASP A 263 23.81 1.21 -14.95
CA ASP A 263 25.23 1.60 -14.76
C ASP A 263 25.48 2.41 -13.48
N THR A 264 24.50 3.23 -13.12
CA THR A 264 24.46 4.07 -11.94
C THR A 264 23.17 3.82 -11.18
N VAL A 265 23.26 3.64 -9.87
CA VAL A 265 22.13 3.36 -8.97
C VAL A 265 22.11 4.39 -7.84
N THR A 266 20.95 5.02 -7.65
CA THR A 266 20.73 5.95 -6.54
C THR A 266 20.19 5.19 -5.33
N LEU A 267 20.92 5.23 -4.22
CA LEU A 267 20.48 4.70 -2.93
C LEU A 267 19.90 5.85 -2.10
N THR A 268 18.69 5.72 -1.57
CA THR A 268 18.07 6.76 -0.75
C THR A 268 17.55 6.26 0.59
N LEU A 269 17.50 7.16 1.57
CA LEU A 269 16.82 6.97 2.86
C LEU A 269 15.66 7.96 2.94
N GLY A 270 14.45 7.46 2.68
CA GLY A 270 13.28 8.29 2.38
C GLY A 270 13.54 9.28 1.22
N PRO A 271 12.88 10.46 1.23
CA PRO A 271 13.04 11.46 0.18
C PRO A 271 14.24 12.40 0.37
N ALA A 272 14.94 12.34 1.51
CA ALA A 272 15.83 13.43 1.94
C ALA A 272 17.32 13.15 1.68
N LEU A 273 17.74 11.89 1.81
CA LEU A 273 19.14 11.51 1.70
C LEU A 273 19.30 10.59 0.49
N ALA A 274 20.22 10.95 -0.39
CA ALA A 274 20.53 10.17 -1.58
C ALA A 274 22.05 10.11 -1.74
N THR A 275 22.54 8.94 -2.16
CA THR A 275 23.91 8.75 -2.59
C THR A 275 23.90 7.89 -3.84
N THR A 276 24.90 8.04 -4.69
CA THR A 276 24.95 7.37 -5.99
C THR A 276 26.11 6.39 -6.02
N ARG A 277 25.89 5.20 -6.60
CA ARG A 277 26.89 4.13 -6.73
C ARG A 277 26.91 3.61 -8.17
N SER A 278 28.04 3.09 -8.62
CA SER A 278 28.04 2.29 -9.85
C SER A 278 27.48 0.90 -9.56
N ALA A 279 26.91 0.25 -10.57
CA ALA A 279 26.49 -1.16 -10.47
C ALA A 279 27.64 -2.06 -9.98
N ALA A 280 28.87 -1.79 -10.40
CA ALA A 280 30.03 -2.58 -9.99
C ALA A 280 30.35 -2.41 -8.49
N ASP A 281 30.19 -1.20 -7.94
CA ASP A 281 30.44 -0.94 -6.53
C ASP A 281 29.43 -1.64 -5.62
N LEU A 282 28.17 -1.82 -6.08
CA LEU A 282 27.12 -2.51 -5.33
C LEU A 282 27.39 -4.00 -5.09
N ALA A 283 28.45 -4.57 -5.68
CA ALA A 283 28.94 -5.89 -5.30
C ALA A 283 29.59 -5.89 -3.90
N ASP A 284 30.06 -4.73 -3.43
CA ASP A 284 30.60 -4.52 -2.09
C ASP A 284 29.47 -4.12 -1.12
N GLU A 285 29.34 -4.87 -0.03
CA GLU A 285 28.35 -4.60 1.02
C GLU A 285 28.45 -3.17 1.58
N SER A 286 29.67 -2.65 1.73
CA SER A 286 29.87 -1.30 2.27
C SER A 286 29.34 -0.20 1.35
N ALA A 287 29.21 -0.47 0.05
CA ALA A 287 28.64 0.49 -0.91
C ALA A 287 27.14 0.75 -0.69
N TRP A 288 26.45 -0.17 0.00
CA TRP A 288 25.02 -0.06 0.34
C TRP A 288 24.72 0.80 1.56
N SER A 289 25.76 1.22 2.29
CA SER A 289 25.62 2.07 3.46
C SER A 289 25.26 3.51 3.07
N ILE A 290 24.21 4.04 3.70
CA ILE A 290 23.79 5.45 3.65
C ILE A 290 24.10 6.05 5.03
N ASP A 291 25.22 6.78 5.12
CA ASP A 291 25.74 7.29 6.41
C ASP A 291 26.10 8.79 6.36
N GLU A 292 25.80 9.48 5.24
CA GLU A 292 26.21 10.87 5.03
C GLU A 292 25.36 11.85 5.87
N GLY A 293 25.67 11.96 7.17
CA GLY A 293 25.29 13.10 8.01
C GLY A 293 24.05 12.94 8.88
N ALA A 294 23.41 11.78 8.91
CA ALA A 294 22.27 11.52 9.79
C ALA A 294 22.74 10.89 11.12
N GLU A 295 22.92 11.71 12.16
CA GLU A 295 23.07 11.18 13.55
C GLU A 295 21.85 10.34 13.97
N GLY A 296 20.72 10.51 13.28
CA GLY A 296 19.61 9.59 13.26
C GLY A 296 18.65 9.91 12.11
N PHE A 297 17.84 8.93 11.74
CA PHE A 297 16.74 9.08 10.80
C PHE A 297 15.52 8.42 11.43
N ARG A 298 14.47 9.22 11.67
CA ARG A 298 13.18 8.71 12.14
C ARG A 298 13.26 7.80 13.38
N ALA A 299 13.96 8.25 14.42
CA ALA A 299 14.29 7.50 15.64
C ALA A 299 15.21 6.26 15.46
N TYR A 300 15.72 5.99 14.26
CA TYR A 300 16.78 5.01 14.02
C TYR A 300 18.15 5.67 13.98
N VAL A 301 19.19 4.89 14.29
CA VAL A 301 20.60 5.33 14.23
C VAL A 301 21.32 4.50 13.18
N GLY A 302 22.06 5.18 12.31
CA GLY A 302 22.79 4.55 11.21
C GLY A 302 24.02 3.74 11.65
N PRO A 303 24.78 3.18 10.68
CA PRO A 303 24.56 3.29 9.23
C PRO A 303 23.28 2.58 8.77
N PHE A 304 22.70 3.05 7.66
CA PHE A 304 21.48 2.47 7.09
C PHE A 304 21.78 1.67 5.83
N SER A 305 21.19 0.48 5.69
CA SER A 305 21.35 -0.38 4.51
C SER A 305 20.06 -1.15 4.23
N ALA A 306 19.58 -1.05 3.00
CA ALA A 306 18.42 -1.83 2.54
C ALA A 306 18.71 -3.35 2.58
N LEU A 307 19.97 -3.76 2.34
CA LEU A 307 20.35 -5.17 2.39
C LEU A 307 20.20 -5.75 3.79
N ASP A 308 20.43 -4.95 4.84
CA ASP A 308 20.32 -5.44 6.23
C ASP A 308 18.88 -5.82 6.58
N LEU A 309 17.89 -5.12 6.02
CA LEU A 309 16.48 -5.44 6.23
C LEU A 309 16.03 -6.60 5.34
N LEU A 310 16.44 -6.60 4.07
CA LEU A 310 16.12 -7.70 3.14
C LEU A 310 16.73 -9.04 3.56
N ALA A 311 17.91 -9.01 4.20
CA ALA A 311 18.58 -10.22 4.68
C ALA A 311 17.87 -10.87 5.88
N GLN A 312 16.95 -10.18 6.54
CA GLN A 312 16.23 -10.72 7.69
C GLN A 312 15.36 -11.93 7.28
N PRO A 313 15.32 -12.98 8.11
CA PRO A 313 14.50 -14.17 7.85
C PRO A 313 13.03 -13.92 8.20
N ARG A 314 12.42 -12.89 7.62
CA ARG A 314 11.00 -12.52 7.78
C ARG A 314 10.20 -12.83 6.53
N ASP A 315 8.90 -13.03 6.68
CA ASP A 315 8.02 -13.09 5.52
C ASP A 315 7.82 -11.68 4.96
N VAL A 316 7.89 -11.57 3.63
CA VAL A 316 7.75 -10.29 2.93
C VAL A 316 6.71 -10.43 1.83
N MET A 317 6.01 -9.34 1.57
CA MET A 317 5.20 -9.17 0.38
C MET A 317 5.93 -8.26 -0.60
N VAL A 318 5.63 -8.45 -1.89
CA VAL A 318 6.08 -7.59 -2.97
C VAL A 318 4.86 -7.00 -3.62
N ALA A 319 4.86 -5.69 -3.85
CA ALA A 319 3.80 -4.96 -4.53
C ALA A 319 4.41 -4.00 -5.54
N ALA A 320 3.62 -3.55 -6.53
CA ALA A 320 4.06 -2.51 -7.46
C ALA A 320 3.33 -1.19 -7.20
N GLY A 321 4.02 -0.10 -7.50
CA GLY A 321 3.57 1.26 -7.26
C GLY A 321 3.86 1.76 -5.85
N PRO A 322 3.38 2.97 -5.52
CA PRO A 322 3.49 3.54 -4.18
C PRO A 322 2.77 2.68 -3.14
N HIS A 323 3.25 2.73 -1.90
CA HIS A 323 2.67 2.02 -0.77
C HIS A 323 2.32 2.98 0.37
N ASP A 324 1.31 2.62 1.15
CA ASP A 324 1.04 3.32 2.41
C ASP A 324 2.15 3.04 3.43
N HIS A 325 2.38 3.99 4.32
CA HIS A 325 3.23 3.79 5.48
C HIS A 325 2.44 3.10 6.59
N CYS A 326 3.15 2.54 7.58
CA CYS A 326 2.48 2.02 8.78
C CYS A 326 1.57 3.07 9.45
N ALA A 327 1.97 4.35 9.40
CA ALA A 327 1.16 5.47 9.88
C ALA A 327 1.23 6.65 8.90
N GLY A 328 0.48 6.56 7.81
CA GLY A 328 0.28 7.69 6.90
C GLY A 328 0.18 7.30 5.43
N PRO A 329 -0.15 8.27 4.57
CA PRO A 329 -0.19 8.07 3.12
C PRO A 329 1.22 7.80 2.55
N PRO A 330 1.33 7.44 1.27
CA PRO A 330 2.63 7.30 0.60
C PRO A 330 3.40 8.62 0.63
N MET A 331 4.72 8.52 0.71
CA MET A 331 5.61 9.68 0.66
C MET A 331 6.05 9.96 -0.77
N PRO A 332 6.35 11.22 -1.11
CA PRO A 332 6.95 11.53 -2.39
C PRO A 332 8.28 10.80 -2.57
N THR A 333 8.46 10.17 -3.73
CA THR A 333 9.73 9.62 -4.17
C THR A 333 10.79 10.72 -4.33
N HIS A 334 12.06 10.36 -4.10
CA HIS A 334 13.20 11.25 -4.41
C HIS A 334 13.15 11.73 -5.87
N ALA A 335 13.51 13.00 -6.11
CA ALA A 335 13.33 13.66 -7.41
C ALA A 335 13.96 12.87 -8.58
N ASP A 336 15.15 12.32 -8.38
CA ASP A 336 15.88 11.55 -9.40
C ASP A 336 15.21 10.22 -9.78
N LEU A 337 14.27 9.74 -8.97
CA LEU A 337 13.57 8.47 -9.15
C LEU A 337 12.09 8.66 -9.53
N GLN A 338 11.62 9.91 -9.65
CA GLN A 338 10.24 10.20 -10.03
C GLN A 338 9.94 9.73 -11.46
N GLY A 339 8.80 9.06 -11.63
CA GLY A 339 8.35 8.55 -12.93
C GLY A 339 8.94 7.21 -13.33
N LEU A 340 9.87 6.66 -12.54
CA LEU A 340 10.31 5.27 -12.69
C LEU A 340 9.26 4.30 -12.13
N ARG A 341 9.30 3.06 -12.61
CA ARG A 341 8.42 1.99 -12.13
C ARG A 341 8.86 1.56 -10.73
N GLN A 342 7.98 1.70 -9.74
CA GLN A 342 8.25 1.34 -8.35
C GLN A 342 7.81 -0.09 -8.03
N ILE A 343 8.65 -0.83 -7.31
CA ILE A 343 8.31 -2.12 -6.68
C ILE A 343 8.69 -2.03 -5.21
N SER A 344 7.77 -2.35 -4.31
CA SER A 344 7.97 -2.27 -2.88
C SER A 344 8.08 -3.66 -2.26
N ILE A 345 9.06 -3.84 -1.38
CA ILE A 345 9.26 -5.04 -0.58
C ILE A 345 9.07 -4.66 0.89
N GLN A 346 8.11 -5.29 1.58
CA GLN A 346 7.78 -4.96 2.97
C GLN A 346 7.45 -6.21 3.79
N PRO A 347 7.66 -6.21 5.12
CA PRO A 347 7.33 -7.35 5.97
C PRO A 347 5.81 -7.54 6.07
N THR A 348 5.35 -8.79 6.09
CA THR A 348 3.92 -9.13 6.28
C THR A 348 3.54 -9.34 7.74
N ASP A 349 4.54 -9.44 8.62
CA ASP A 349 4.41 -9.80 10.03
C ASP A 349 4.70 -8.63 10.98
N ALA A 350 4.82 -7.40 10.48
CA ALA A 350 5.01 -6.22 11.33
C ALA A 350 3.77 -5.95 12.19
N THR A 351 3.96 -5.87 13.51
CA THR A 351 2.88 -5.64 14.48
C THR A 351 2.87 -4.23 15.05
N SER A 352 3.88 -3.42 14.70
CA SER A 352 4.00 -2.02 15.05
C SER A 352 4.78 -1.24 13.99
N CYS A 353 4.66 0.09 13.98
CA CYS A 353 5.39 0.92 13.02
C CYS A 353 6.90 0.90 13.20
N LEU A 354 7.39 0.57 14.40
CA LEU A 354 8.82 0.37 14.65
C LEU A 354 9.38 -0.90 14.00
N GLU A 355 8.53 -1.89 13.73
CA GLU A 355 8.90 -3.13 13.05
C GLU A 355 8.68 -3.07 11.54
N TRP A 356 7.98 -2.03 11.08
CA TRP A 356 7.65 -1.80 9.68
C TRP A 356 8.83 -1.13 8.97
N TRP A 357 9.05 -1.55 7.74
CA TRP A 357 10.01 -0.98 6.83
C TRP A 357 9.59 -1.32 5.40
N VAL A 358 10.10 -0.58 4.45
CA VAL A 358 9.94 -0.88 3.03
C VAL A 358 11.27 -0.68 2.31
N VAL A 359 11.53 -1.53 1.33
CA VAL A 359 12.58 -1.32 0.35
C VAL A 359 11.92 -1.19 -1.02
N ASP A 360 12.01 -0.01 -1.60
CA ASP A 360 11.52 0.27 -2.93
C ASP A 360 12.64 0.11 -3.96
N LEU A 361 12.30 -0.53 -5.08
CA LEU A 361 13.13 -0.65 -6.28
C LEU A 361 12.51 0.23 -7.36
N PHE A 362 13.32 1.09 -7.96
CA PHE A 362 12.90 1.96 -9.05
C PHE A 362 13.52 1.46 -10.35
N LEU A 363 12.67 1.01 -11.27
CA LEU A 363 13.06 0.37 -12.51
C LEU A 363 12.99 1.31 -13.69
N THR A 364 13.97 1.20 -14.58
CA THR A 364 13.91 1.77 -15.93
C THR A 364 12.91 1.03 -16.81
N GLU A 365 12.60 1.57 -18.00
CA GLU A 365 11.77 0.89 -19.00
C GLU A 365 12.36 -0.47 -19.45
N SER A 366 13.67 -0.66 -19.30
CA SER A 366 14.37 -1.93 -19.60
C SER A 366 14.39 -2.91 -18.42
N ALA A 367 13.63 -2.62 -17.35
CA ALA A 367 13.56 -3.38 -16.11
C ALA A 367 14.91 -3.48 -15.35
N GLU A 368 15.76 -2.47 -15.49
CA GLU A 368 16.98 -2.35 -14.70
C GLU A 368 16.73 -1.52 -13.43
N ILE A 369 17.36 -1.88 -12.31
CA ILE A 369 17.29 -1.12 -11.07
C ILE A 369 18.14 0.14 -11.21
N ALA A 370 17.49 1.30 -11.30
CA ALA A 370 18.12 2.62 -11.30
C ALA A 370 18.13 3.27 -9.90
N GLY A 371 17.30 2.80 -8.97
CA GLY A 371 17.34 3.27 -7.60
C GLY A 371 16.81 2.26 -6.59
N VAL A 372 17.29 2.39 -5.36
CA VAL A 372 16.81 1.65 -4.20
C VAL A 372 16.55 2.63 -3.07
N THR A 373 15.32 2.70 -2.58
CA THR A 373 14.97 3.51 -1.41
C THR A 373 14.71 2.59 -0.22
N LEU A 374 15.34 2.91 0.90
CA LEU A 374 14.94 2.41 2.20
C LEU A 374 14.02 3.44 2.84
N ASP A 375 12.78 3.06 3.18
CA ASP A 375 11.92 3.88 4.04
C ASP A 375 11.70 3.18 5.38
N LEU A 376 11.85 3.98 6.44
CA LEU A 376 11.66 3.64 7.83
C LEU A 376 10.64 4.63 8.37
N TRP A 377 9.71 4.24 9.23
CA TRP A 377 8.73 5.20 9.76
C TRP A 377 8.82 5.35 11.27
N GLU A 378 8.54 6.56 11.76
CA GLU A 378 8.47 6.84 13.20
C GLU A 378 7.15 6.27 13.78
N PRO A 379 7.15 5.85 15.06
CA PRO A 379 5.94 5.41 15.76
C PRO A 379 4.90 6.51 15.99
#